data_AF-U4TRU3-F1
#
_entry.id   AF-U4TRU3-F1
#
_cell.length_a   1.000
_cell.length_b   1.000
_cell.length_c   1.000
_cell.angle_alpha   90.00
_cell.angle_beta   90.00
_cell.angle_gamma   90.00
#
_symmetry.space_group_name_H-M   'P 1'
#
loop_
_entity.id
_entity.type
_entity.pdbx_description
1 polymer ?
#
loop_
_entity_poly.entity_id
_entity_poly.type
_entity_poly.pdbx_seq_one_letter_code
_entity_poly.pdbx_strand_id
1 'polypeptide(L)'
;MMVAEAVAVNRQKKKFDALMDKLQGSSKTGPSPEENQRKIVVNLASKEVTAAAQSVLAKGGNFPIVPSRLPVEDIISNGESGIRLLPIQTAEPIKAETSRILQRSKPPKSNFTFSERKALKTLNEDKEILVLPADKGNATVVMSLLNYENKIKELLSSVCYVVEFWNLNLNFEMSPERKNECKRWKLATPENPIIQFI
;
A
#
# COMPACT_ATOMS: atom_id res chain seq x y z
N MET A 1 -48.65 -12.64 1.25
CA MET A 1 -47.20 -12.61 0.97
C MET A 1 -46.64 -11.20 0.69
N MET A 2 -47.34 -10.11 1.08
CA MET A 2 -46.92 -8.71 0.77
C MET A 2 -46.50 -7.89 2.00
N VAL A 3 -46.62 -8.42 3.22
CA VAL A 3 -46.40 -7.63 4.46
C VAL A 3 -44.94 -7.70 4.95
N ALA A 4 -44.19 -8.76 4.63
CA ALA A 4 -42.82 -8.94 5.13
C ALA A 4 -41.79 -8.02 4.46
N GLU A 5 -41.97 -7.69 3.18
CA GLU A 5 -41.02 -6.91 2.40
C GLU A 5 -41.04 -5.42 2.79
N ALA A 6 -42.23 -4.88 3.08
CA ALA A 6 -42.41 -3.51 3.56
C ALA A 6 -41.74 -3.27 4.92
N VAL A 7 -41.72 -4.27 5.80
CA VAL A 7 -41.09 -4.19 7.14
C VAL A 7 -39.55 -4.18 7.02
N ALA A 8 -38.98 -4.98 6.12
CA ALA A 8 -37.53 -5.03 5.89
C ALA A 8 -36.99 -3.71 5.30
N VAL A 9 -37.70 -3.12 4.34
CA VAL A 9 -37.34 -1.82 3.75
C VAL A 9 -37.42 -0.70 4.79
N ASN A 10 -38.45 -0.72 5.65
CA ASN A 10 -38.59 0.27 6.73
C ASN A 10 -37.49 0.15 7.79
N ARG A 11 -37.00 -1.07 8.07
CA ARG A 11 -35.86 -1.30 8.96
C ARG A 11 -34.57 -0.73 8.40
N GLN A 12 -34.32 -0.88 7.09
CA GLN A 12 -33.12 -0.33 6.46
C GLN A 12 -33.13 1.19 6.43
N LYS A 13 -34.28 1.82 6.13
CA LYS A 13 -34.44 3.28 6.20
C LYS A 13 -34.15 3.84 7.60
N LYS A 14 -34.75 3.25 8.64
CA LYS A 14 -34.47 3.62 10.03
C LYS A 14 -33.00 3.47 10.42
N LYS A 15 -32.33 2.43 9.93
CA LYS A 15 -30.89 2.23 10.18
C LYS A 15 -30.04 3.29 9.46
N PHE A 16 -30.44 3.69 8.26
CA PHE A 16 -29.79 4.76 7.49
C PHE A 16 -29.97 6.12 8.19
N ASP A 17 -31.18 6.47 8.59
CA ASP A 17 -31.48 7.74 9.27
C ASP A 17 -30.72 7.83 10.62
N ALA A 18 -30.68 6.72 11.39
CA ALA A 18 -29.91 6.66 12.63
C ALA A 18 -28.38 6.80 12.43
N LEU A 19 -27.84 6.44 11.26
CA LEU A 19 -26.44 6.68 10.92
C LEU A 19 -26.19 8.14 10.53
N MET A 20 -27.13 8.75 9.80
CA MET A 20 -27.06 10.17 9.42
C MET A 20 -27.14 11.10 10.64
N ASP A 21 -28.00 10.78 11.61
CA ASP A 21 -28.10 11.50 12.88
C ASP A 21 -26.81 11.39 13.71
N LYS A 22 -26.15 10.22 13.70
CA LYS A 22 -24.84 10.05 14.36
C LYS A 22 -23.74 10.87 13.69
N LEU A 23 -23.79 11.04 12.37
CA LEU A 23 -22.83 11.87 11.63
C LEU A 23 -23.07 13.37 11.89
N GLN A 24 -24.32 13.81 11.99
CA GLN A 24 -24.67 15.21 12.24
C GLN A 24 -24.51 15.62 13.72
N GLY A 25 -24.81 14.71 14.65
CA GLY A 25 -24.61 14.90 16.09
C GLY A 25 -23.15 14.88 16.55
N SER A 26 -22.22 14.38 15.73
CA SER A 26 -20.77 14.41 15.98
C SER A 26 -20.11 15.75 15.59
N SER A 27 -20.85 16.85 15.64
CA SER A 27 -20.31 18.20 15.49
C SER A 27 -19.87 18.75 16.85
N LYS A 28 -18.77 18.21 17.40
CA LYS A 28 -17.79 18.91 18.28
C LYS A 28 -16.60 17.99 18.58
N THR A 29 -15.42 18.44 18.13
CA THR A 29 -14.06 17.90 18.29
C THR A 29 -13.78 16.51 17.71
N GLY A 30 -13.84 16.37 16.38
CA GLY A 30 -12.99 15.41 15.70
C GLY A 30 -11.53 15.94 15.69
N PRO A 31 -10.50 15.08 15.77
CA PRO A 31 -9.12 15.52 15.63
C PRO A 31 -8.96 16.28 14.30
N SER A 32 -8.25 17.40 14.32
CA SER A 32 -7.87 18.13 13.10
C SER A 32 -7.28 17.13 12.07
N PRO A 33 -7.45 17.35 10.75
CA PRO A 33 -6.79 16.52 9.73
C PRO A 33 -5.30 16.31 10.02
N GLU A 34 -4.64 17.30 10.60
CA GLU A 34 -3.24 17.24 11.03
C GLU A 34 -3.01 16.29 12.22
N GLU A 35 -3.94 16.19 13.16
CA GLU A 35 -3.84 15.31 14.32
C GLU A 35 -4.07 13.84 13.94
N ASN A 36 -4.94 13.59 12.94
CA ASN A 36 -5.09 12.26 12.35
C ASN A 36 -3.85 11.85 11.55
N GLN A 37 -3.23 12.77 10.82
CA GLN A 37 -1.96 12.51 10.12
C GLN A 37 -0.84 12.12 11.09
N ARG A 38 -0.73 12.78 12.24
CA ARG A 38 0.26 12.44 13.30
C ARG A 38 0.00 11.09 13.97
N LYS A 39 -1.25 10.63 14.04
CA LYS A 39 -1.60 9.30 14.56
C LYS A 39 -1.25 8.19 13.57
N ILE A 40 -1.31 8.48 12.27
CA ILE A 40 -1.03 7.52 11.19
C ILE A 40 0.47 7.50 10.88
N VAL A 41 1.15 8.64 10.89
CA VAL A 41 2.57 8.75 10.55
C VAL A 41 3.39 9.00 11.81
N VAL A 42 4.16 7.99 12.21
CA VAL A 42 5.05 8.06 13.36
C VAL A 42 6.47 8.30 12.88
N ASN A 43 7.01 9.50 13.11
CA ASN A 43 8.39 9.81 12.78
C ASN A 43 9.31 9.48 13.97
N LEU A 44 10.18 8.50 13.79
CA LEU A 44 11.25 8.08 14.70
C LEU A 44 12.64 8.49 14.20
N ALA A 45 12.72 9.13 13.03
CA ALA A 45 13.97 9.65 12.49
C ALA A 45 14.26 11.05 13.04
N SER A 46 15.54 11.38 13.19
CA SER A 46 15.98 12.72 13.63
C SER A 46 15.77 13.81 12.58
N LYS A 47 15.36 13.46 11.35
CA LYS A 47 15.14 14.37 10.23
C LYS A 47 13.67 14.76 10.13
N GLU A 48 13.41 16.03 9.85
CA GLU A 48 12.05 16.53 9.63
C GLU A 48 11.49 16.03 8.30
N VAL A 49 10.31 15.42 8.36
CA VAL A 49 9.56 14.98 7.17
C VAL A 49 8.70 16.15 6.69
N THR A 50 8.87 16.54 5.42
CA THR A 50 8.11 17.65 4.81
C THR A 50 6.59 17.41 4.91
N ALA A 51 5.79 18.47 5.05
CA ALA A 51 4.33 18.36 5.13
C ALA A 51 3.70 17.59 3.94
N ALA A 52 4.24 17.75 2.73
CA ALA A 52 3.80 16.98 1.56
C ALA A 52 4.11 15.48 1.70
N ALA A 53 5.27 15.12 2.27
CA ALA A 53 5.60 13.72 2.55
C ALA A 53 4.70 13.14 3.65
N GLN A 54 4.43 13.89 4.72
CA GLN A 54 3.49 13.47 5.77
C GLN A 54 2.08 13.21 5.21
N SER A 55 1.58 14.09 4.33
CA SER A 55 0.30 13.91 3.64
C SER A 55 0.26 12.59 2.85
N VAL A 56 1.34 12.27 2.12
CA VAL A 56 1.40 11.03 1.35
C VAL A 56 1.49 9.80 2.25
N LEU A 57 2.37 9.82 3.25
CA LEU A 57 2.53 8.69 4.16
C LEU A 57 1.28 8.43 5.00
N ALA A 58 0.48 9.47 5.26
CA ALA A 58 -0.82 9.36 5.94
C ALA A 58 -1.91 8.72 5.08
N LYS A 59 -1.78 8.71 3.74
CA LYS A 59 -2.67 7.93 2.87
C LYS A 59 -2.43 6.42 3.06
N GLY A 60 -1.22 6.06 3.48
CA GLY A 60 -0.79 4.70 3.82
C GLY A 60 -0.59 3.78 2.61
N GLY A 61 -0.07 2.57 2.86
CA GLY A 61 0.34 1.64 1.81
C GLY A 61 -0.80 1.01 0.99
N ASN A 62 -2.05 1.11 1.47
CA ASN A 62 -3.22 0.65 0.73
C ASN A 62 -3.77 1.71 -0.26
N PHE A 63 -3.09 2.85 -0.42
CA PHE A 63 -3.55 3.91 -1.31
C PHE A 63 -3.18 3.59 -2.77
N PRO A 64 -4.16 3.40 -3.67
CA PRO A 64 -3.86 3.01 -5.04
C PRO A 64 -3.18 4.14 -5.81
N ILE A 65 -1.95 3.90 -6.28
CA ILE A 65 -1.31 4.78 -7.26
C ILE A 65 -1.99 4.60 -8.61
N VAL A 66 -2.47 5.72 -9.14
CA VAL A 66 -2.97 5.76 -10.52
C VAL A 66 -1.77 5.88 -11.48
N PRO A 67 -1.65 4.97 -12.47
CA PRO A 67 -0.59 5.05 -13.45
C PRO A 67 -0.77 6.30 -14.32
N SER A 68 0.34 6.98 -14.62
CA SER A 68 0.31 8.20 -15.45
C SER A 68 0.20 7.90 -16.94
N ARG A 69 0.43 6.65 -17.34
CA ARG A 69 0.35 6.16 -18.72
C ARG A 69 -0.41 4.85 -18.72
N LEU A 70 -1.18 4.63 -19.78
CA LEU A 70 -1.86 3.36 -19.98
C LEU A 70 -0.84 2.29 -20.38
N PRO A 71 -0.88 1.09 -19.78
CA PRO A 71 0.02 0.00 -20.14
C PRO A 71 -0.43 -0.64 -21.46
N VAL A 72 -0.17 0.04 -22.56
CA VAL A 72 -0.60 -0.36 -23.91
C VAL A 72 -0.01 -1.72 -24.29
N GLU A 73 1.27 -1.94 -24.00
CA GLU A 73 1.97 -3.20 -24.30
C GLU A 73 1.37 -4.38 -23.54
N ASP A 74 1.06 -4.22 -22.25
CA ASP A 74 0.44 -5.28 -21.44
C ASP A 74 -0.96 -5.59 -21.95
N ILE A 75 -1.75 -4.58 -22.31
CA ILE A 75 -3.11 -4.79 -22.81
C ILE A 75 -3.08 -5.50 -24.16
N ILE A 76 -2.20 -5.08 -25.08
CA ILE A 76 -2.06 -5.71 -26.40
C ILE A 76 -1.53 -7.13 -26.26
N SER A 77 -0.45 -7.36 -25.50
CA SER A 77 0.14 -8.69 -25.34
C SER A 77 -0.82 -9.69 -24.70
N ASN A 78 -1.54 -9.28 -23.65
CA ASN A 78 -2.58 -10.10 -23.03
C ASN A 78 -3.75 -10.34 -23.98
N GLY A 79 -4.18 -9.31 -24.71
CA GLY A 79 -5.22 -9.42 -25.73
C GLY A 79 -4.85 -10.40 -26.84
N GLU A 80 -3.65 -10.27 -27.41
CA GLU A 80 -3.12 -11.14 -28.47
C GLU A 80 -2.94 -12.58 -28.00
N SER A 81 -2.48 -12.76 -26.77
CA SER A 81 -2.37 -14.08 -26.16
C SER A 81 -3.73 -14.76 -26.03
N GLY A 82 -4.77 -14.00 -25.65
CA GLY A 82 -6.13 -14.51 -25.50
C GLY A 82 -6.81 -14.88 -26.83
N ILE A 83 -6.51 -14.16 -27.91
CA ILE A 83 -7.10 -14.42 -29.25
C ILE A 83 -6.28 -15.37 -30.12
N ARG A 84 -5.15 -15.88 -29.63
CA ARG A 84 -4.21 -16.72 -30.41
C ARG A 84 -4.85 -17.96 -31.04
N LEU A 85 -5.84 -18.56 -30.37
CA LEU A 85 -6.52 -19.78 -30.84
C LEU A 85 -7.73 -19.51 -31.74
N LEU A 86 -8.09 -18.24 -31.97
CA LEU A 86 -9.25 -17.88 -32.79
C LEU A 86 -8.90 -17.87 -34.28
N PRO A 87 -9.88 -18.17 -35.16
CA PRO A 87 -9.72 -17.98 -36.59
C PRO A 87 -9.36 -16.52 -36.93
N ILE A 88 -8.52 -16.33 -37.96
CA ILE A 88 -8.03 -15.01 -38.40
C ILE A 88 -9.18 -14.02 -38.66
N GLN A 89 -10.28 -14.50 -39.25
CA GLN A 89 -11.45 -13.68 -39.57
C GLN A 89 -12.10 -13.04 -38.34
N THR A 90 -11.97 -13.66 -37.17
CA THR A 90 -12.51 -13.16 -35.89
C THR A 90 -11.43 -12.45 -35.07
N ALA A 91 -10.17 -12.88 -35.16
CA ALA A 91 -9.07 -12.27 -34.42
C ALA A 91 -8.68 -10.87 -34.93
N GLU A 92 -8.61 -10.67 -36.25
CA GLU A 92 -8.26 -9.39 -36.86
C GLU A 92 -9.18 -8.21 -36.49
N PRO A 93 -10.53 -8.34 -36.54
CA PRO A 93 -11.40 -7.23 -36.12
C PRO A 93 -11.24 -6.90 -34.63
N ILE A 94 -10.97 -7.89 -33.77
CA ILE A 94 -10.74 -7.67 -32.34
C ILE A 94 -9.44 -6.88 -32.11
N LYS A 95 -8.35 -7.23 -32.82
CA LYS A 95 -7.08 -6.47 -32.78
C LYS A 95 -7.28 -5.03 -33.23
N ALA A 96 -7.96 -4.84 -34.37
CA ALA A 96 -8.22 -3.53 -34.93
C ALA A 96 -9.04 -2.66 -33.97
N GLU A 97 -10.07 -3.22 -33.35
CA GLU A 97 -10.91 -2.49 -32.41
C GLU A 97 -10.18 -2.20 -31.09
N THR A 98 -9.37 -3.14 -30.60
CA THR A 98 -8.54 -2.94 -29.40
C THR A 98 -7.54 -1.81 -29.63
N SER A 99 -6.88 -1.77 -30.78
CA SER A 99 -5.98 -0.66 -31.17
C SER A 99 -6.72 0.68 -31.23
N ARG A 100 -7.92 0.72 -31.82
CA ARG A 100 -8.75 1.94 -31.88
C ARG A 100 -9.16 2.44 -30.49
N ILE A 101 -9.56 1.53 -29.60
CA ILE A 101 -9.94 1.87 -28.21
C ILE A 101 -8.73 2.45 -27.48
N LEU A 102 -7.57 1.81 -27.58
CA LEU A 102 -6.33 2.25 -26.92
C LEU A 102 -5.89 3.63 -27.43
N GLN A 103 -5.97 3.90 -28.73
CA GLN A 103 -5.64 5.21 -29.30
C GLN A 103 -6.56 6.33 -28.81
N ARG A 104 -7.84 6.03 -28.53
CA ARG A 104 -8.82 7.01 -28.02
C ARG A 104 -8.82 7.14 -26.50
N SER A 105 -8.32 6.12 -25.81
CA SER A 105 -8.31 6.08 -24.35
C SER A 105 -7.36 7.11 -23.74
N LYS A 106 -7.83 7.78 -22.68
CA LYS A 106 -7.03 8.75 -21.92
C LYS A 106 -6.68 8.17 -20.55
N PRO A 107 -5.48 8.43 -20.03
CA PRO A 107 -5.13 7.98 -18.70
C PRO A 107 -6.06 8.62 -17.66
N PRO A 108 -6.42 7.86 -16.60
CA PRO A 108 -7.18 8.40 -15.48
C PRO A 108 -6.46 9.58 -14.80
N LYS A 109 -7.24 10.45 -14.17
CA LYS A 109 -6.70 11.60 -13.42
C LYS A 109 -5.82 11.10 -12.26
N SER A 110 -4.67 11.74 -12.06
CA SER A 110 -3.75 11.43 -10.97
C SER A 110 -4.41 11.64 -9.60
N ASN A 111 -4.26 10.66 -8.71
CA ASN A 111 -4.65 10.73 -7.30
C ASN A 111 -3.65 11.54 -6.44
N PHE A 112 -2.48 11.85 -6.99
CA PHE A 112 -1.42 12.62 -6.32
C PHE A 112 -1.27 14.01 -6.92
N THR A 113 -0.98 14.97 -6.05
CA THR A 113 -0.50 16.29 -6.48
C THR A 113 0.98 16.22 -6.88
N PHE A 114 1.46 17.23 -7.61
CA PHE A 114 2.85 17.29 -8.04
C PHE A 114 3.83 17.35 -6.85
N SER A 115 3.49 18.10 -5.80
CA SER A 115 4.29 18.21 -4.59
C SER A 115 4.41 16.89 -3.84
N GLU A 116 3.31 16.14 -3.75
CA GLU A 116 3.27 14.80 -3.15
C GLU A 116 4.14 13.80 -3.92
N ARG A 117 4.02 13.78 -5.25
CA ARG A 117 4.85 12.90 -6.10
C ARG A 117 6.34 13.26 -6.01
N LYS A 118 6.66 14.55 -5.92
CA LYS A 118 8.04 15.01 -5.72
C LYS A 118 8.56 14.59 -4.35
N ALA A 119 7.75 14.75 -3.30
CA ALA A 119 8.10 14.35 -1.95
C ALA A 119 8.39 12.85 -1.84
N LEU A 120 7.59 11.99 -2.50
CA LEU A 120 7.86 10.56 -2.59
C LEU A 120 9.21 10.24 -3.26
N LYS A 121 9.54 10.92 -4.35
CA LYS A 121 10.82 10.72 -5.05
C LYS A 121 12.00 11.10 -4.16
N THR A 122 11.92 12.26 -3.52
CA THR A 122 12.96 12.72 -2.58
C THR A 122 13.11 11.76 -1.41
N LEU A 123 12.00 11.25 -0.85
CA LEU A 123 12.03 10.27 0.22
C LEU A 123 12.64 8.93 -0.21
N ASN A 124 12.44 8.52 -1.46
CA ASN A 124 13.02 7.31 -2.05
C ASN A 124 14.51 7.46 -2.43
N GLU A 125 14.97 8.69 -2.70
CA GLU A 125 16.38 8.99 -2.94
C GLU A 125 17.20 8.96 -1.64
N ASP A 126 16.59 9.34 -0.51
CA ASP A 126 17.19 9.34 0.83
C ASP A 126 17.35 7.91 1.39
N LYS A 127 18.48 7.25 1.12
CA LYS A 127 18.77 5.88 1.63
C LYS A 127 18.93 5.77 3.16
N GLU A 128 19.12 6.89 3.84
CA GLU A 128 19.26 6.94 5.30
C GLU A 128 17.92 6.81 6.02
N ILE A 129 16.80 7.03 5.31
CA ILE A 129 15.46 7.00 5.86
C ILE A 129 14.72 5.78 5.33
N LEU A 130 14.16 5.00 6.24
CA LEU A 130 13.33 3.85 5.96
C LEU A 130 11.88 4.15 6.31
N VAL A 131 10.99 3.84 5.38
CA VAL A 131 9.54 3.90 5.56
C VAL A 131 9.04 2.47 5.76
N LEU A 132 8.49 2.20 6.93
CA LEU A 132 8.05 0.86 7.34
C LEU A 132 6.53 0.84 7.53
N PRO A 133 5.82 -0.20 7.06
CA PRO A 133 4.45 -0.42 7.45
C PRO A 133 4.38 -0.78 8.94
N ALA A 134 3.46 -0.16 9.67
CA ALA A 134 3.14 -0.59 11.02
C ALA A 134 2.25 -1.83 11.01
N ASP A 135 2.27 -2.60 12.10
CA ASP A 135 1.46 -3.81 12.28
C ASP A 135 -0.05 -3.52 12.33
N LYS A 136 -0.45 -2.28 12.69
CA LYS A 136 -1.85 -1.88 12.91
C LYS A 136 -2.23 -0.61 12.16
N GLY A 137 -3.45 -0.61 11.62
CA GLY A 137 -4.19 0.62 11.30
C GLY A 137 -3.73 1.43 10.09
N ASN A 138 -3.04 0.81 9.11
CA ASN A 138 -2.47 1.52 7.94
C ASN A 138 -1.49 2.64 8.34
N ALA A 139 -0.92 2.54 9.56
CA ALA A 139 0.08 3.46 10.04
C ALA A 139 1.43 3.21 9.36
N THR A 140 2.18 4.29 9.20
CA THR A 140 3.48 4.30 8.52
C THR A 140 4.51 4.85 9.49
N VAL A 141 5.57 4.08 9.74
CA VAL A 141 6.68 4.48 10.61
C VAL A 141 7.84 4.94 9.74
N VAL A 142 8.34 6.14 10.00
CA VAL A 142 9.56 6.67 9.36
C VAL A 142 10.69 6.53 10.36
N MET A 143 11.78 5.86 10.01
CA MET A 143 12.90 5.60 10.91
C MET A 143 14.23 5.69 10.17
N SER A 144 15.30 6.11 10.86
CA SER A 144 16.65 6.08 10.31
C SER A 144 17.16 4.64 10.14
N LEU A 145 17.95 4.41 9.10
CA LEU A 145 18.53 3.10 8.80
C LEU A 145 19.38 2.55 9.95
N LEU A 146 20.21 3.39 10.57
CA LEU A 146 21.03 2.98 11.73
C LEU A 146 20.16 2.53 12.91
N ASN A 147 19.06 3.25 13.19
CA ASN A 147 18.14 2.90 14.27
C ASN A 147 17.42 1.58 13.96
N TYR A 148 17.06 1.36 12.68
CA TYR A 148 16.48 0.10 12.22
C TYR A 148 17.44 -1.07 12.43
N GLU A 149 18.69 -0.94 11.96
CA GLU A 149 19.71 -1.98 12.10
C GLU A 149 20.00 -2.31 13.55
N ASN A 150 20.12 -1.29 14.42
CA ASN A 150 20.35 -1.50 15.85
C ASN A 150 19.17 -2.23 16.49
N LYS A 151 17.93 -1.84 16.17
CA LYS A 151 16.72 -2.49 16.68
C LYS A 151 16.60 -3.93 16.18
N ILE A 152 16.97 -4.19 14.93
CA ILE A 152 17.07 -5.56 14.42
C ILE A 152 18.13 -6.32 15.20
N LYS A 153 19.36 -5.82 15.32
CA LYS A 153 20.43 -6.50 16.07
C LYS A 153 20.04 -6.80 17.52
N GLU A 154 19.31 -5.90 18.18
CA GLU A 154 18.76 -6.11 19.53
C GLU A 154 17.68 -7.20 19.56
N LEU A 155 16.73 -7.18 18.62
CA LEU A 155 15.72 -8.23 18.49
C LEU A 155 16.35 -9.60 18.20
N LEU A 156 17.44 -9.60 17.43
CA LEU A 156 18.14 -10.80 17.03
C LEU A 156 19.06 -11.36 18.13
N SER A 157 19.65 -10.51 18.95
CA SER A 157 20.44 -10.92 20.11
C SER A 157 19.58 -11.48 21.24
N SER A 158 18.27 -11.21 21.22
CA SER A 158 17.31 -11.80 22.17
C SER A 158 17.01 -13.28 21.82
N VAL A 159 17.79 -14.21 22.42
CA VAL A 159 17.59 -15.67 22.68
C VAL A 159 16.76 -16.54 21.70
N CYS A 160 16.49 -16.10 20.47
CA CYS A 160 15.59 -16.80 19.54
C CYS A 160 16.19 -17.02 18.15
N TYR A 161 17.34 -16.40 17.87
CA TYR A 161 18.04 -16.53 16.59
C TYR A 161 19.52 -16.83 16.80
N VAL A 162 20.07 -17.75 16.02
CA VAL A 162 21.50 -18.08 16.03
C VAL A 162 22.11 -17.47 14.78
N VAL A 163 23.05 -16.53 14.95
CA VAL A 163 23.76 -15.91 13.83
C VAL A 163 24.98 -16.75 13.52
N GLU A 164 24.94 -17.50 12.42
CA GLU A 164 26.12 -18.22 11.92
C GLU A 164 26.84 -17.40 10.85
N PHE A 165 28.11 -17.09 11.11
CA PHE A 165 28.98 -16.41 10.15
C PHE A 165 29.65 -17.44 9.24
N TRP A 166 29.23 -17.50 7.97
CA TRP A 166 30.00 -18.15 6.91
C TRP A 166 30.41 -17.12 5.86
N ASN A 167 31.73 -16.90 5.74
CA ASN A 167 32.42 -16.19 4.65
C ASN A 167 31.68 -14.96 4.05
N LEU A 168 31.80 -13.83 4.75
CA LEU A 168 31.48 -12.47 4.27
C LEU A 168 30.03 -12.20 3.85
N ASN A 169 29.10 -13.14 4.03
CA ASN A 169 27.66 -12.90 3.88
C ASN A 169 26.93 -13.22 5.19
N LEU A 170 26.16 -12.25 5.69
CA LEU A 170 25.30 -12.43 6.87
C LEU A 170 24.08 -13.27 6.46
N ASN A 171 24.10 -14.56 6.79
CA ASN A 171 22.91 -15.41 6.67
C ASN A 171 22.23 -15.53 8.03
N PHE A 172 20.91 -15.50 8.02
CA PHE A 172 20.09 -15.46 9.22
C PHE A 172 19.28 -16.74 9.35
N GLU A 173 19.68 -17.64 10.24
CA GLU A 173 18.98 -18.92 10.45
C GLU A 173 18.34 -18.99 11.84
N MET A 174 17.08 -19.42 11.87
CA MET A 174 16.31 -19.52 13.11
C MET A 174 16.64 -20.84 13.82
N SER A 175 16.85 -20.78 15.15
CA SER A 175 17.25 -21.94 15.96
C SER A 175 16.32 -23.15 15.71
N PRO A 176 16.88 -24.36 15.49
CA PRO A 176 16.08 -25.57 15.21
C PRO A 176 15.02 -25.86 16.28
N GLU A 177 15.29 -25.48 17.53
CA GLU A 177 14.47 -25.84 18.70
C GLU A 177 13.10 -25.13 18.75
N ARG A 178 12.92 -24.02 18.01
CA ARG A 178 11.68 -23.22 18.05
C ARG A 178 11.02 -22.95 16.70
N LYS A 179 11.42 -23.66 15.64
CA LYS A 179 10.75 -23.64 14.31
C LYS A 179 9.25 -23.94 14.38
N ASN A 180 8.81 -24.63 15.45
CA ASN A 180 7.43 -25.04 15.67
C ASN A 180 6.58 -23.99 16.40
N GLU A 181 7.21 -22.99 17.03
CA GLU A 181 6.54 -21.97 17.85
C GLU A 181 6.37 -20.63 17.12
N CYS A 182 7.32 -20.26 16.26
CA CYS A 182 7.27 -19.00 15.52
C CYS A 182 6.50 -19.14 14.19
N LYS A 183 5.17 -19.03 14.27
CA LYS A 183 4.33 -18.86 13.07
C LYS A 183 4.55 -17.46 12.47
N ARG A 184 5.25 -17.44 11.34
CA ARG A 184 5.11 -16.47 10.23
C ARG A 184 5.62 -15.04 10.50
N TRP A 185 6.93 -14.87 10.34
CA TRP A 185 7.54 -13.57 10.00
C TRP A 185 8.22 -13.70 8.64
N LYS A 186 7.81 -12.88 7.65
CA LYS A 186 8.58 -12.69 6.42
C LYS A 186 9.52 -11.52 6.66
N LEU A 187 10.83 -11.77 6.69
CA LEU A 187 11.85 -10.73 6.73
C LEU A 187 11.89 -10.00 5.38
N ALA A 188 11.95 -8.67 5.40
CA ALA A 188 12.14 -7.85 4.21
C ALA A 188 13.60 -7.99 3.72
N THR A 189 13.79 -8.32 2.45
CA THR A 189 15.12 -8.45 1.83
C THR A 189 15.58 -7.14 1.18
N PRO A 190 16.90 -6.91 1.03
CA PRO A 190 17.46 -5.71 0.41
C PRO A 190 17.05 -5.48 -1.06
N GLU A 191 16.53 -6.51 -1.73
CA GLU A 191 16.14 -6.48 -3.15
C GLU A 191 14.78 -5.84 -3.41
N ASN A 192 14.01 -5.46 -2.38
CA ASN A 192 12.74 -4.75 -2.56
C ASN A 192 12.61 -3.60 -1.56
N PRO A 193 13.34 -2.48 -1.72
CA PRO A 193 13.28 -1.43 -0.72
C PRO A 193 11.92 -0.72 -0.71
N ILE A 194 11.28 -0.44 -1.85
CA ILE A 194 10.16 0.53 -1.87
C ILE A 194 9.02 0.18 -2.86
N ILE A 195 9.20 -0.74 -3.81
CA ILE A 195 8.21 -0.92 -4.92
C ILE A 195 7.02 -1.84 -4.56
N GLN A 196 7.02 -2.54 -3.41
CA GLN A 196 5.83 -3.32 -3.01
C GLN A 196 4.85 -2.59 -2.10
N PHE A 197 5.13 -1.33 -1.71
CA PHE A 197 4.33 -0.65 -0.69
C PHE A 197 3.75 0.71 -1.12
N ILE A 198 3.83 1.05 -2.41
CA ILE A 198 3.02 2.13 -3.01
C ILE A 198 2.58 1.73 -4.42
#